data_AF-A0A2V7V713-F1
#
_entry.id   AF-A0A2V7V713-F1
#
_cell.length_a   1.000
_cell.length_b   1.000
_cell.length_c   1.000
_cell.angle_alpha   90.00
_cell.angle_beta   90.00
_cell.angle_gamma   90.00
#
_symmetry.space_group_name_H-M   'P 1'
#
loop_
_entity.id
_entity.type
_entity.pdbx_description
1 polymer ?
#
loop_
_entity_poly.entity_id
_entity_poly.type
_entity_poly.pdbx_seq_one_letter_code
_entity_poly.pdbx_strand_id
1 'polypeptide(L)'
;EPAIAPRDLDTEYLRIPAGAAAGIKQYARGYRNGDVAISLDLQMYVGAESPRDHVLVAGLPPIDMTISGGVAGDAATAAIVVNAIPKVLSAPAGVLTMKDLPLVHRYNPAEVKSRPAKKR
;
A
#
# COMPACT_ATOMS: atom_id res chain seq x y z
N GLU A 1 -11.26 -12.27 7.24
CA GLU A 1 -12.29 -13.24 6.80
C GLU A 1 -12.19 -13.45 5.29
N PRO A 2 -12.71 -14.56 4.73
CA PRO A 2 -12.71 -14.75 3.29
C PRO A 2 -13.70 -13.80 2.59
N ALA A 3 -13.32 -13.26 1.44
CA ALA A 3 -14.27 -12.64 0.52
C ALA A 3 -14.99 -13.76 -0.24
N ILE A 4 -16.29 -13.91 -0.03
CA ILE A 4 -17.08 -14.97 -0.68
C ILE A 4 -17.54 -14.51 -2.07
N ALA A 5 -17.38 -15.39 -3.07
CA ALA A 5 -17.83 -15.16 -4.43
C ALA A 5 -19.38 -15.07 -4.45
N PRO A 6 -19.97 -13.92 -4.85
CA PRO A 6 -21.42 -13.77 -4.87
C PRO A 6 -22.08 -14.48 -6.07
N ARG A 7 -21.27 -14.87 -7.04
CA ARG A 7 -21.63 -15.56 -8.29
C ARG A 7 -20.41 -16.34 -8.78
N ASP A 8 -20.60 -17.15 -9.80
CA ASP A 8 -19.48 -17.72 -10.53
C ASP A 8 -18.61 -16.59 -11.11
N LEU A 9 -17.31 -16.67 -10.85
CA LEU A 9 -16.29 -15.78 -11.38
C LEU A 9 -15.39 -16.60 -12.29
N ASP A 10 -15.16 -16.11 -13.50
CA ASP A 10 -14.27 -16.72 -14.47
C ASP A 10 -13.17 -15.73 -14.83
N THR A 11 -11.95 -16.24 -14.85
CA THR A 11 -10.73 -15.50 -15.22
C THR A 11 -9.96 -16.37 -16.21
N GLU A 12 -8.94 -15.82 -16.87
CA GLU A 12 -8.09 -16.61 -17.77
C GLU A 12 -7.47 -17.85 -17.10
N TYR A 13 -7.22 -17.80 -15.78
CA TYR A 13 -6.43 -18.80 -15.06
C TYR A 13 -7.24 -19.63 -14.06
N LEU A 14 -8.41 -19.17 -13.66
CA LEU A 14 -9.19 -19.77 -12.58
C LEU A 14 -10.69 -19.51 -12.75
N ARG A 15 -11.47 -20.56 -12.49
CA ARG A 15 -12.92 -20.46 -12.28
C ARG A 15 -13.25 -20.65 -10.80
N ILE A 16 -13.98 -19.71 -10.23
CA ILE A 16 -14.36 -19.66 -8.81
C ILE A 16 -15.88 -19.79 -8.73
N PRO A 17 -16.44 -20.89 -8.20
CA PRO A 17 -17.88 -21.04 -8.08
C PRO A 17 -18.47 -20.10 -7.01
N ALA A 18 -19.74 -19.75 -7.17
CA ALA A 18 -20.49 -19.02 -6.15
C ALA A 18 -20.38 -19.71 -4.77
N GLY A 19 -20.19 -18.93 -3.71
CA GLY A 19 -20.02 -19.44 -2.34
C GLY A 19 -18.61 -19.87 -1.97
N ALA A 20 -17.67 -19.97 -2.92
CA ALA A 20 -16.26 -20.20 -2.62
C ALA A 20 -15.53 -18.91 -2.23
N ALA A 21 -14.34 -19.05 -1.63
CA ALA A 21 -13.47 -17.91 -1.34
C ALA A 21 -12.86 -17.35 -2.65
N ALA A 22 -13.12 -16.07 -2.92
CA ALA A 22 -12.57 -15.32 -4.05
C ALA A 22 -11.40 -14.40 -3.67
N GLY A 23 -11.07 -14.34 -2.37
CA GLY A 23 -10.01 -13.51 -1.83
C GLY A 23 -10.19 -13.24 -0.34
N ILE A 24 -9.77 -12.06 0.10
CA ILE A 24 -9.76 -11.65 1.50
C ILE A 24 -10.54 -10.36 1.75
N LYS A 25 -11.16 -10.31 2.92
CA LYS A 25 -11.58 -9.08 3.59
C LYS A 25 -10.88 -9.04 4.95
N GLN A 26 -10.05 -8.04 5.17
CA GLN A 26 -9.30 -7.88 6.41
C GLN A 26 -9.62 -6.53 6.99
N TYR A 27 -9.96 -6.54 8.27
CA TYR A 27 -10.21 -5.33 9.02
C TYR A 27 -9.24 -5.23 10.18
N ALA A 28 -8.66 -4.06 10.38
CA ALA A 28 -7.74 -3.76 11.48
C ALA A 28 -8.12 -2.45 12.17
N ARG A 29 -7.92 -2.39 13.48
CA ARG A 29 -8.09 -1.18 14.30
C ARG A 29 -6.84 -0.95 15.14
N GLY A 30 -6.34 0.28 15.13
CA GLY A 30 -5.33 0.77 16.06
C GLY A 30 -5.97 1.71 17.07
N TYR A 31 -5.63 1.55 18.34
CA TYR A 31 -6.21 2.29 19.45
C TYR A 31 -5.19 3.24 20.09
N ARG A 32 -5.66 4.38 20.58
CA ARG A 32 -4.90 5.30 21.43
C ARG A 32 -5.78 5.68 22.61
N ASN A 33 -5.28 5.46 23.83
CA ASN A 33 -6.02 5.73 25.08
C ASN A 33 -7.39 5.01 25.17
N GLY A 34 -7.53 3.84 24.54
CA GLY A 34 -8.79 3.08 24.53
C GLY A 34 -9.72 3.40 23.36
N ASP A 35 -9.51 4.53 22.66
CA ASP A 35 -10.30 4.95 21.51
C ASP A 35 -9.67 4.50 20.19
N VAL A 36 -10.50 4.20 19.18
CA VAL A 36 -10.02 3.87 17.83
C VAL A 36 -9.40 5.11 17.20
N ALA A 37 -8.09 5.09 16.98
CA ALA A 37 -7.34 6.18 16.37
C ALA A 37 -7.15 6.00 14.86
N ILE A 38 -7.12 4.74 14.40
CA ILE A 38 -6.99 4.38 12.99
C ILE A 38 -7.73 3.08 12.72
N SER A 39 -8.36 2.98 11.55
CA SER A 39 -8.91 1.73 11.05
C SER A 39 -8.51 1.52 9.60
N LEU A 40 -8.34 0.26 9.23
CA LEU A 40 -8.05 -0.17 7.87
C LEU A 40 -9.07 -1.24 7.48
N ASP A 41 -9.75 -1.04 6.35
CA ASP A 41 -10.53 -2.07 5.67
C ASP A 41 -9.80 -2.40 4.36
N LEU A 42 -9.23 -3.60 4.28
CA LEU A 42 -8.52 -4.10 3.12
C LEU A 42 -9.37 -5.21 2.48
N GLN A 43 -9.83 -4.95 1.27
CA GLN A 43 -10.58 -5.92 0.48
C GLN A 43 -9.80 -6.22 -0.80
N MET A 44 -9.40 -7.48 -0.95
CA MET A 44 -8.65 -7.94 -2.12
C MET A 44 -9.25 -9.25 -2.59
N TYR A 45 -10.04 -9.20 -3.66
CA TYR A 45 -10.72 -10.38 -4.20
C TYR A 45 -11.04 -10.22 -5.68
N VAL A 46 -11.21 -11.36 -6.36
CA VAL A 46 -11.54 -11.40 -7.78
C VAL A 46 -12.94 -10.84 -8.03
N GLY A 47 -13.09 -9.98 -9.03
CA GLY A 47 -14.38 -9.37 -9.38
C GLY A 47 -14.86 -8.30 -8.41
N ALA A 48 -13.95 -7.68 -7.65
CA ALA A 48 -14.28 -6.55 -6.78
C ALA A 48 -14.96 -5.41 -7.55
N GLU A 49 -16.05 -4.92 -6.99
CA GLU A 49 -16.80 -3.79 -7.55
C GLU A 49 -16.21 -2.49 -7.01
N SER A 50 -16.02 -1.50 -7.89
CA SER A 50 -15.49 -0.18 -7.53
C SER A 50 -14.17 -0.21 -6.72
N PRO A 51 -13.10 -0.88 -7.23
CA PRO A 51 -11.80 -0.89 -6.57
C PRO A 51 -11.27 0.54 -6.39
N ARG A 52 -10.69 0.82 -5.23
CA ARG A 52 -10.17 2.14 -4.87
C ARG A 52 -9.22 2.03 -3.69
N ASP A 53 -8.31 2.99 -3.62
CA ASP A 53 -7.65 3.34 -2.36
C ASP A 53 -8.34 4.58 -1.81
N HIS A 54 -8.84 4.51 -0.57
CA HIS A 54 -9.57 5.59 0.08
C HIS A 54 -8.94 5.91 1.42
N VAL A 55 -8.74 7.20 1.69
CA VAL A 55 -8.20 7.70 2.95
C VAL A 55 -9.07 8.84 3.44
N LEU A 56 -9.64 8.67 4.62
CA LEU A 56 -10.35 9.70 5.36
C LEU A 56 -9.51 10.09 6.60
N VAL A 57 -9.18 11.37 6.72
CA VAL A 57 -8.58 11.94 7.92
C VAL A 57 -9.61 12.84 8.60
N ALA A 58 -10.18 12.33 9.69
CA ALA A 58 -11.10 13.08 10.55
C ALA A 58 -10.34 14.10 11.40
N GLY A 59 -10.10 15.28 10.82
CA GLY A 59 -9.40 16.39 11.47
C GLY A 59 -10.05 17.73 11.14
N LEU A 60 -9.33 18.82 11.42
CA LEU A 60 -9.74 20.17 11.08
C LEU A 60 -8.61 20.87 10.28
N PRO A 61 -8.77 21.11 8.97
CA PRO A 61 -9.90 20.68 8.14
C PRO A 61 -9.92 19.16 7.91
N PRO A 62 -11.10 18.57 7.60
CA PRO A 62 -11.17 17.17 7.22
C PRO A 62 -10.54 16.95 5.84
N ILE A 63 -9.95 15.77 5.62
CA ILE A 63 -9.43 15.35 4.31
C ILE A 63 -10.13 14.05 3.90
N ASP A 64 -10.73 14.04 2.71
CA ASP A 64 -11.32 12.88 2.07
C ASP A 64 -10.68 12.70 0.69
N MET A 65 -9.90 11.63 0.52
CA MET A 65 -9.10 11.39 -0.68
C MET A 65 -9.38 9.99 -1.24
N THR A 66 -9.64 9.91 -2.55
CA THR A 66 -9.82 8.65 -3.28
C THR A 66 -8.89 8.58 -4.48
N ILE A 67 -8.21 7.45 -4.66
CA ILE A 67 -7.58 7.06 -5.92
C ILE A 67 -8.51 6.05 -6.61
N SER A 68 -9.24 6.52 -7.63
CA SER A 68 -10.17 5.69 -8.39
C SER A 68 -9.44 4.54 -9.10
N GLY A 69 -9.97 3.32 -8.98
CA GLY A 69 -9.32 2.11 -9.50
C GLY A 69 -8.25 1.53 -8.57
N GLY A 70 -7.83 2.28 -7.54
CA GLY A 70 -6.72 1.93 -6.67
C GLY A 70 -5.37 1.97 -7.39
N VAL A 71 -4.30 1.77 -6.62
CA VAL A 71 -2.95 1.63 -7.16
C VAL A 71 -2.66 0.15 -7.44
N ALA A 72 -2.26 -0.17 -8.67
CA ALA A 72 -1.89 -1.53 -9.04
C ALA A 72 -0.71 -2.04 -8.21
N GLY A 73 -0.99 -2.96 -7.28
CA GLY A 73 -0.06 -3.40 -6.23
C GLY A 73 1.27 -3.93 -6.75
N ASP A 74 1.26 -4.78 -7.79
CA ASP A 74 2.47 -5.44 -8.30
C ASP A 74 3.50 -4.43 -8.81
N ALA A 75 3.08 -3.59 -9.77
CA ALA A 75 3.94 -2.57 -10.37
C ALA A 75 4.34 -1.50 -9.34
N ALA A 76 3.42 -1.08 -8.47
CA ALA A 76 3.70 -0.07 -7.46
C ALA A 76 4.67 -0.56 -6.38
N THR A 77 4.57 -1.83 -5.99
CA THR A 77 5.49 -2.44 -5.01
C THR A 77 6.90 -2.55 -5.59
N ALA A 78 7.04 -3.01 -6.84
CA ALA A 78 8.35 -3.02 -7.50
C ALA A 78 8.92 -1.60 -7.65
N ALA A 79 8.07 -0.63 -8.03
CA ALA A 79 8.48 0.76 -8.20
C ALA A 79 8.96 1.38 -6.88
N ILE A 80 8.25 1.19 -5.76
CA ILE A 80 8.64 1.80 -4.49
C ILE A 80 9.98 1.26 -4.00
N VAL A 81 10.25 -0.04 -4.21
CA VAL A 81 11.54 -0.66 -3.89
C VAL A 81 12.67 -0.01 -4.66
N VAL A 82 12.56 0.10 -5.99
CA VAL A 82 13.61 0.71 -6.84
C VAL A 82 13.80 2.20 -6.51
N ASN A 83 12.70 2.92 -6.35
CA ASN A 83 12.70 4.35 -6.07
C ASN A 83 13.29 4.69 -4.69
N ALA A 84 13.21 3.77 -3.73
CA ALA A 84 13.76 3.94 -2.38
C ALA A 84 15.28 3.73 -2.32
N ILE A 85 15.90 3.03 -3.28
CA ILE A 85 17.33 2.66 -3.23
C ILE A 85 18.25 3.86 -2.91
N PRO A 86 18.17 5.02 -3.60
CA PRO A 86 19.07 6.14 -3.30
C PRO A 86 18.90 6.68 -1.86
N LYS A 87 17.67 6.63 -1.33
CA LYS A 87 17.32 7.11 0.01
C LYS A 87 17.85 6.15 1.08
N VAL A 88 17.72 4.84 0.85
CA VAL A 88 18.27 3.82 1.74
C VAL A 88 19.81 3.88 1.76
N LEU A 89 20.44 4.08 0.61
CA LEU A 89 21.91 4.14 0.50
C LEU A 89 22.54 5.36 1.20
N SER A 90 21.76 6.42 1.44
CA SER A 90 22.15 7.63 2.15
C SER A 90 21.64 7.68 3.60
N ALA A 91 20.81 6.72 4.01
CA ALA A 91 20.24 6.67 5.35
C ALA A 91 21.27 6.17 6.39
N PRO A 92 21.06 6.49 7.68
CA PRO A 92 21.83 5.91 8.77
C PRO A 92 21.74 4.37 8.80
N ALA A 93 22.72 3.71 9.40
CA ALA A 93 22.66 2.27 9.62
C ALA A 93 21.57 1.91 10.64
N GLY A 94 20.84 0.82 10.40
CA GLY A 94 19.80 0.33 11.30
C GLY A 94 18.64 -0.33 10.57
N VAL A 95 17.62 -0.76 11.33
CA VAL A 95 16.33 -1.18 10.78
C VAL A 95 15.45 0.06 10.71
N LEU A 96 15.30 0.59 9.50
CA LEU A 96 14.54 1.81 9.23
C LEU A 96 13.19 1.50 8.60
N THR A 97 12.26 2.44 8.74
CA THR A 97 10.93 2.40 8.13
C THR A 97 10.78 3.51 7.08
N MET A 98 9.67 3.48 6.32
CA MET A 98 9.35 4.53 5.34
C MET A 98 9.23 5.93 5.96
N LYS A 99 8.93 6.04 7.26
CA LYS A 99 8.87 7.32 7.99
C LYS A 99 10.26 7.93 8.22
N ASP A 100 11.30 7.10 8.26
CA ASP A 100 12.67 7.51 8.55
C ASP A 100 13.43 7.94 7.29
N LEU A 101 12.88 7.65 6.11
CA LEU A 101 13.44 8.02 4.83
C LEU A 101 12.87 9.36 4.32
N PRO A 102 13.64 10.13 3.53
CA PRO A 102 13.06 11.20 2.73
C PRO A 102 11.95 10.67 1.82
N LEU A 103 10.99 11.53 1.44
CA LEU A 103 9.88 11.16 0.58
C LEU A 103 10.37 10.39 -0.66
N VAL A 104 9.88 9.16 -0.80
CA VAL A 104 10.20 8.32 -1.95
C VAL A 104 9.41 8.84 -3.15
N HIS A 105 10.12 9.08 -4.24
CA HIS A 105 9.59 9.58 -5.49
C HIS A 105 10.25 8.82 -6.64
N ARG A 106 9.75 9.02 -7.86
CA ARG A 106 10.33 8.45 -9.09
C ARG A 106 11.85 8.54 -9.07
N TYR A 107 12.51 7.42 -9.38
CA TYR A 107 13.96 7.30 -9.41
C TYR A 107 14.61 8.42 -10.23
N ASN A 108 15.60 9.06 -9.60
CA ASN A 108 16.40 10.12 -10.20
C ASN A 108 17.88 9.70 -10.18
N PRO A 109 18.49 9.40 -11.35
CA PRO A 109 19.90 8.97 -11.42
C PRO A 109 20.91 9.96 -10.84
N ALA A 110 20.56 11.25 -10.73
CA ALA A 110 21.45 12.27 -10.17
C ALA A 110 21.73 12.05 -8.68
N GLU A 111 20.79 11.45 -7.94
CA GLU A 111 20.88 11.23 -6.48
C GLU A 111 21.86 10.13 -6.10
N VAL A 112 22.12 9.20 -7.02
CA VAL A 112 23.09 8.11 -6.80
C VAL A 112 24.52 8.62 -7.00
N LYS A 113 24.71 9.61 -7.87
CA LYS A 113 26.03 10.18 -8.22
C LYS A 113 26.56 11.15 -7.16
N SER A 114 25.70 11.75 -6.35
CA SER A 114 26.05 12.78 -5.36
C SER A 114 26.56 12.23 -4.02
N ARG A 115 27.03 10.98 -3.97
CA ARG A 115 27.50 10.39 -2.70
C ARG A 115 28.71 11.18 -2.17
N PRO A 116 28.66 11.77 -0.96
CA PRO A 116 29.88 12.28 -0.35
C PRO A 116 30.81 11.09 -0.11
N ALA A 117 32.10 11.28 -0.41
CA ALA A 117 33.11 10.25 -0.16
C ALA A 117 33.00 9.76 1.29
N LYS A 118 32.96 8.44 1.49
CA LYS A 118 33.06 7.85 2.84
C LYS A 118 34.30 8.44 3.50
N LYS A 119 34.13 9.27 4.54
CA LYS A 119 35.24 9.61 5.43
C LYS A 119 35.72 8.30 6.05
N ARG A 120 36.96 7.93 5.72
CA ARG A 120 37.69 6.80 6.31
C ARG A 120 37.91 7.04 7.80
#